data_AF-A0A554LP65-F1
#
_entry.id   AF-A0A554LP65-F1
#
_cell.length_a   1.000
_cell.length_b   1.000
_cell.length_c   1.000
_cell.angle_alpha   90.00
_cell.angle_beta   90.00
_cell.angle_gamma   90.00
#
_symmetry.space_group_name_H-M   'P 1'
#
loop_
_entity.id
_entity.type
_entity.pdbx_description
1 polymer ?
#
loop_
_entity_poly.entity_id
_entity_poly.type
_entity_poly.pdbx_seq_one_letter_code
_entity_poly.pdbx_strand_id
1 'polypeptide(L)'
;MIDDNDIKKLEEILLTKEQFLEVGATKDDLKEFVTKNDFDEFKDKSLSKLDEILKGIVPLKEEKIIKDEQDMKQKKVLEIHNNALKTSKILSEGQASEIDKLRVF
;
A
#
# COMPACT_ATOMS: atom_id res chain seq x y z
N MET A 1 2.97 4.10 68.86
CA MET A 1 1.66 4.77 68.96
C MET A 1 1.60 5.67 67.75
N ILE A 2 0.54 5.60 66.94
CA ILE A 2 0.36 6.52 65.81
C ILE A 2 0.08 7.91 66.40
N ASP A 3 0.77 8.94 65.91
CA ASP A 3 0.57 10.33 66.35
C ASP A 3 -0.16 11.19 65.30
N ASP A 4 -0.56 12.41 65.68
CA ASP A 4 -1.30 13.32 64.80
C ASP A 4 -0.52 13.71 63.53
N ASN A 5 0.81 13.61 63.57
CA ASN A 5 1.68 13.91 62.44
C ASN A 5 1.68 12.73 61.45
N ASP A 6 1.60 11.50 61.95
CA ASP A 6 1.37 10.30 61.13
C ASP A 6 -0.01 10.34 60.44
N ILE A 7 -1.05 10.85 61.13
CA ILE A 7 -2.40 11.01 60.56
C ILE A 7 -2.41 12.05 59.43
N LYS A 8 -1.78 13.22 59.62
CA LYS A 8 -1.69 14.25 58.57
C LYS A 8 -0.96 13.78 57.32
N LYS A 9 0.14 13.05 57.47
CA LYS A 9 0.88 12.48 56.33
C LYS A 9 0.03 11.49 55.55
N LEU A 10 -0.82 10.72 56.23
CA LEU A 10 -1.77 9.82 55.56
C LEU A 10 -2.83 10.61 54.79
N GLU A 11 -3.37 11.70 55.35
CA GLU A 11 -4.33 12.58 54.65
C GLU A 11 -3.72 13.31 53.45
N GLU A 12 -2.43 13.67 53.49
CA GLU A 12 -1.72 14.27 52.36
C GLU A 12 -1.47 13.28 51.21
N ILE A 13 -1.35 11.98 51.51
CA ILE A 13 -1.10 10.92 50.52
C ILE A 13 -2.42 10.32 49.99
N LEU A 14 -3.48 10.33 50.81
CA LEU A 14 -4.78 9.80 50.46
C LEU A 14 -5.65 10.87 49.80
N LEU A 15 -5.94 10.69 48.52
CA LEU A 15 -6.94 11.51 47.82
C LEU A 15 -8.29 11.42 48.55
N THR A 16 -8.93 12.57 48.78
CA THR A 16 -10.32 12.58 49.24
C THR A 16 -11.24 12.01 48.16
N LYS A 17 -12.43 11.60 48.56
CA LYS A 17 -13.42 11.06 47.63
C LYS A 17 -13.78 12.08 46.55
N GLU A 18 -13.86 13.35 46.90
CA GLU A 18 -14.10 14.46 45.98
C GLU A 18 -12.93 14.62 44.99
N GLN A 19 -11.69 14.61 45.47
CA GLN A 19 -10.51 14.73 44.60
C GLN A 19 -10.35 13.54 43.64
N PHE A 20 -10.70 12.32 44.09
CA PHE A 20 -10.69 11.14 43.23
C PHE A 20 -11.70 11.23 42.08
N LEU A 21 -12.86 11.84 42.32
CA LEU A 21 -13.88 12.04 41.29
C LEU A 21 -13.51 13.15 40.29
N GLU A 22 -12.70 14.13 40.69
CA GLU A 22 -12.21 15.18 39.80
C GLU A 22 -11.17 14.69 38.78
N VAL A 23 -10.37 13.68 39.14
CA VAL A 23 -9.26 13.18 38.31
C VAL A 23 -9.51 11.80 37.71
N GLY A 24 -10.50 11.06 38.21
CA GLY A 24 -10.83 9.72 37.76
C GLY A 24 -11.74 9.74 36.53
N ALA A 25 -11.38 8.98 35.49
CA ALA A 25 -12.30 8.66 34.41
C ALA A 25 -13.43 7.76 34.92
N THR A 26 -14.67 8.10 34.58
CA THR A 26 -15.85 7.29 34.88
C THR A 26 -16.06 6.20 33.83
N LYS A 27 -16.94 5.25 34.13
CA LYS A 27 -17.35 4.24 33.15
C LYS A 27 -18.02 4.85 31.92
N ASP A 28 -18.70 5.98 32.08
CA ASP A 28 -19.36 6.67 30.98
C ASP A 28 -18.33 7.32 30.05
N ASP A 29 -17.25 7.89 30.60
CA ASP A 29 -16.14 8.45 29.82
C ASP A 29 -15.44 7.40 28.95
N LEU A 30 -15.42 6.14 29.38
CA LEU A 30 -14.80 5.03 28.63
C LEU A 30 -15.69 4.47 27.52
N LYS A 31 -16.97 4.83 27.43
CA LYS A 31 -17.90 4.29 26.41
C LYS A 31 -17.60 4.76 24.99
N GLU A 32 -16.97 5.93 24.84
CA GLU A 32 -16.62 6.48 23.54
C GLU A 32 -15.38 5.83 22.92
N PHE A 33 -14.64 5.03 23.71
CA PHE A 33 -13.44 4.36 23.24
C PHE A 33 -13.77 3.07 22.52
N VAL A 34 -13.12 2.90 21.37
CA VAL A 34 -13.14 1.68 20.57
C VAL A 34 -12.62 0.52 21.42
N THR A 35 -13.35 -0.59 21.43
CA THR A 35 -12.92 -1.78 22.17
C THR A 35 -11.80 -2.49 21.40
N LYS A 36 -11.09 -3.38 22.11
CA LYS A 36 -10.11 -4.25 21.45
C LYS A 36 -10.75 -5.08 20.33
N ASN A 37 -11.99 -5.55 20.53
CA ASN A 37 -12.70 -6.35 19.53
C ASN A 37 -13.01 -5.53 18.27
N ASP A 38 -13.46 -4.28 18.43
CA ASP A 38 -13.72 -3.38 17.30
C ASP A 38 -12.44 -3.12 16.49
N PHE A 39 -11.30 -2.97 17.18
CA PHE A 39 -10.00 -2.81 16.53
C PHE A 39 -9.57 -4.07 15.77
N ASP A 40 -9.74 -5.25 16.36
CA ASP A 40 -9.41 -6.51 15.71
C ASP A 40 -10.31 -6.76 14.48
N GLU A 41 -11.62 -6.47 14.56
CA GLU A 41 -12.52 -6.56 13.41
C GLU A 41 -12.10 -5.60 12.29
N PHE A 42 -11.75 -4.35 12.62
CA PHE A 42 -11.25 -3.39 11.65
C PHE A 42 -9.97 -3.87 10.97
N LYS A 43 -9.03 -4.42 11.76
CA LYS A 43 -7.75 -4.95 11.26
C LYS A 43 -8.01 -6.10 10.29
N ASP A 44 -8.82 -7.07 10.69
CA ASP A 44 -9.09 -8.27 9.89
C ASP A 44 -9.81 -7.94 8.58
N LYS A 45 -10.79 -7.04 8.63
CA LYS A 45 -11.48 -6.53 7.43
C LYS A 45 -10.54 -5.79 6.49
N SER A 46 -9.63 -4.99 7.04
CA SER A 46 -8.67 -4.22 6.24
C SER A 46 -7.63 -5.14 5.59
N LEU A 47 -7.07 -6.09 6.35
CA LEU A 47 -6.11 -7.07 5.84
C LEU A 47 -6.74 -7.97 4.77
N SER A 48 -7.97 -8.44 4.97
CA SER A 48 -8.67 -9.28 4.00
C SER A 48 -8.88 -8.57 2.65
N LYS A 49 -9.24 -7.28 2.67
CA LYS A 49 -9.37 -6.47 1.44
C LYS A 49 -8.02 -6.26 0.75
N LEU A 50 -6.94 -6.07 1.49
CA LEU A 50 -5.60 -5.96 0.92
C LEU A 50 -5.18 -7.26 0.25
N ASP A 51 -5.49 -8.42 0.85
CA ASP A 51 -5.24 -9.73 0.25
C ASP A 51 -6.00 -9.93 -1.07
N GLU A 52 -7.26 -9.49 -1.14
CA GLU A 52 -8.05 -9.53 -2.38
C GLU A 52 -7.44 -8.65 -3.48
N ILE A 53 -7.00 -7.45 -3.12
CA ILE A 53 -6.31 -6.54 -4.05
C ILE A 53 -5.00 -7.16 -4.56
N LEU A 54 -4.20 -7.75 -3.67
CA LEU A 54 -2.94 -8.39 -4.02
C LEU A 54 -3.16 -9.58 -4.98
N LYS A 55 -4.19 -10.40 -4.74
CA LYS A 55 -4.57 -11.49 -5.66
C LYS A 55 -4.88 -11.00 -7.07
N GLY A 56 -5.45 -9.81 -7.21
CA GLY A 56 -5.70 -9.19 -8.52
C GLY A 56 -4.46 -8.60 -9.19
N ILE A 57 -3.53 -8.02 -8.41
CA ILE A 57 -2.34 -7.34 -8.94
C ILE A 57 -1.29 -8.31 -9.49
N VAL A 58 -1.11 -9.47 -8.83
CA VAL A 58 -0.12 -10.48 -9.25
C VAL A 58 -0.28 -10.91 -10.71
N PRO A 59 -1.45 -11.39 -11.16
CA PRO A 59 -1.62 -11.81 -12.56
C PRO A 59 -1.48 -10.65 -13.54
N LEU A 60 -1.90 -9.43 -13.19
CA LEU A 60 -1.73 -8.26 -14.05
C LEU A 60 -0.26 -7.90 -14.25
N LYS A 61 0.57 -8.08 -13.22
CA LYS A 61 2.02 -7.87 -13.32
C LYS A 61 2.66 -8.91 -14.24
N GLU A 62 2.25 -10.17 -14.13
CA GLU A 62 2.72 -11.25 -15.01
C GLU A 62 2.29 -11.03 -16.46
N GLU A 63 1.02 -10.68 -16.69
CA GLU A 63 0.49 -10.35 -18.02
C GLU A 63 1.26 -9.18 -18.65
N LYS A 64 1.56 -8.14 -17.87
CA LYS A 64 2.35 -7.01 -18.34
C LYS A 64 3.74 -7.44 -18.79
N ILE A 65 4.44 -8.26 -18.00
CA ILE A 65 5.78 -8.76 -18.36
C ILE A 65 5.72 -9.56 -19.66
N ILE A 66 4.74 -10.45 -19.80
CA ILE A 66 4.56 -11.26 -21.01
C ILE A 66 4.29 -10.36 -22.22
N LYS A 67 3.43 -9.35 -22.06
CA LYS A 67 3.13 -8.40 -23.12
C LYS A 67 4.37 -7.60 -23.53
N ASP A 68 5.12 -7.07 -22.58
CA ASP A 68 6.36 -6.32 -22.85
C ASP A 68 7.39 -7.19 -23.60
N GLU A 69 7.51 -8.46 -23.23
CA GLU A 69 8.35 -9.42 -23.96
C GLU A 69 7.85 -9.70 -25.38
N GLN A 70 6.53 -9.85 -25.56
CA GLN A 70 5.92 -10.06 -26.87
C GLN A 70 6.13 -8.84 -27.77
N ASP A 71 5.92 -7.63 -27.27
CA ASP A 71 6.14 -6.38 -28.01
C ASP A 71 7.61 -6.25 -28.43
N MET A 72 8.56 -6.59 -27.55
CA MET A 72 9.98 -6.62 -27.90
C MET A 72 10.29 -7.66 -28.99
N LYS A 73 9.71 -8.86 -28.91
CA LYS A 73 9.87 -9.90 -29.93
C LYS A 73 9.31 -9.42 -31.28
N GLN A 74 8.12 -8.83 -31.29
CA GLN A 74 7.49 -8.28 -32.49
C GLN A 74 8.36 -7.18 -33.12
N LYS A 75 8.87 -6.24 -32.31
CA LYS A 75 9.79 -5.20 -32.78
C LYS A 75 11.03 -5.78 -33.45
N LYS A 76 11.66 -6.79 -32.84
CA LYS A 76 12.83 -7.47 -33.42
C LYS A 76 12.49 -8.18 -34.74
N VAL A 77 11.36 -8.86 -34.81
CA VAL A 77 10.90 -9.53 -36.04
C VAL A 77 10.70 -8.51 -37.17
N LEU A 78 10.06 -7.37 -36.88
CA LEU A 78 9.90 -6.29 -37.85
C LEU A 78 11.24 -5.71 -38.32
N GLU A 79 12.19 -5.52 -37.40
CA GLU A 79 13.54 -5.08 -37.77
C GLU A 79 14.26 -6.07 -38.69
N ILE A 80 14.17 -7.36 -38.40
CA ILE A 80 14.75 -8.42 -39.25
C ILE A 80 14.10 -8.39 -40.64
N HIS A 81 12.77 -8.34 -40.72
CA HIS A 81 12.06 -8.26 -42.00
C HIS A 81 12.44 -7.01 -42.79
N ASN A 82 12.45 -5.83 -42.15
CA ASN A 82 12.82 -4.58 -42.79
C ASN A 82 14.25 -4.62 -43.32
N ASN A 83 15.19 -5.15 -42.54
CA ASN A 83 16.58 -5.31 -42.97
C ASN A 83 16.67 -6.25 -44.18
N ALA A 84 15.98 -7.40 -44.14
CA ALA A 84 15.96 -8.35 -45.25
C ALA A 84 15.44 -7.70 -46.56
N LEU A 85 14.32 -6.98 -46.49
CA LEU A 85 13.71 -6.29 -47.62
C LEU A 85 14.63 -5.21 -48.23
N LYS A 86 15.38 -4.48 -47.39
CA LYS A 86 16.37 -3.49 -47.83
C LYS A 86 17.57 -4.17 -48.49
N THR A 87 18.13 -5.21 -47.85
CA THR A 87 19.30 -5.93 -48.37
C THR A 87 18.98 -6.61 -49.70
N SER A 88 17.78 -7.16 -49.87
CA SER A 88 17.34 -7.76 -51.13
C SER A 88 16.91 -6.73 -52.19
N LYS A 89 17.05 -5.42 -51.91
CA LYS A 89 16.66 -4.31 -52.81
C LYS A 89 15.22 -4.41 -53.33
N ILE A 90 14.31 -4.94 -52.50
CA ILE A 90 12.88 -5.02 -52.83
C ILE A 90 12.22 -3.64 -52.67
N LEU A 91 12.69 -2.86 -51.71
CA LEU A 91 12.16 -1.52 -51.41
C LEU A 91 12.84 -0.46 -52.29
N SER A 92 12.06 0.54 -52.72
CA SER A 92 12.62 1.77 -53.31
C SER A 92 13.30 2.64 -52.25
N GLU A 93 14.15 3.57 -52.67
CA GLU A 93 14.84 4.50 -51.75
C GLU A 93 13.86 5.32 -50.91
N GLY A 94 12.74 5.76 -51.50
CA GLY A 94 11.67 6.46 -50.78
C GLY A 94 11.03 5.58 -49.71
N GLN A 95 10.68 4.34 -50.04
CA GLN A 95 10.08 3.39 -49.10
C GLN A 95 11.03 3.03 -47.95
N ALA A 96 12.32 2.83 -48.24
CA ALA A 96 13.33 2.57 -47.23
C ALA A 96 13.48 3.77 -46.26
N SER A 97 13.47 5.00 -46.80
CA SER A 97 13.55 6.23 -46.02
C SER A 97 12.33 6.44 -45.12
N GLU A 98 11.12 6.13 -45.60
CA GLU A 98 9.90 6.18 -44.81
C GLU A 98 9.93 5.20 -43.62
N ILE A 99 10.37 3.96 -43.85
CA ILE A 99 10.52 2.96 -42.78
C ILE A 99 11.52 3.43 -41.73
N ASP A 100 12.62 4.08 -42.11
CA ASP A 100 13.61 4.58 -41.15
C ASP A 100 13.08 5.70 -40.27
N LYS A 101 12.14 6.52 -40.78
CA LYS A 101 11.48 7.57 -39.97
C LYS A 101 10.55 7.00 -38.90
N LEU A 102 10.04 5.78 -39.08
CA LEU A 102 9.13 5.13 -38.13
C LEU A 102 9.87 4.53 -36.91
N ARG A 103 11.19 4.43 -36.92
CA ARG A 103 12.03 3.92 -35.81
C ARG A 103 12.13 4.89 -34.61
N VAL A 104 11.12 5.72 -34.35
CA VAL A 104 11.15 6.72 -33.27
C VAL A 104 11.47 6.04 -31.93
N PHE A 105 12.42 6.65 -31.21
CA PHE A 105 13.05 6.20 -29.96
C PHE A 105 12.05 5.88 -28.84
#